data_AF-A0A1H7DU34-F1
#
_entry.id   AF-A0A1H7DU34-F1
#
_cell.length_a   1.000
_cell.length_b   1.000
_cell.length_c   1.000
_cell.angle_alpha   90.00
_cell.angle_beta   90.00
_cell.angle_gamma   90.00
#
_symmetry.space_group_name_H-M   'P 1'
#
loop_
_entity.id
_entity.type
_entity.pdbx_description
1 polymer ?
#
loop_
_entity_poly.entity_id
_entity_poly.type
_entity_poly.pdbx_seq_one_letter_code
_entity_poly.pdbx_strand_id
1 'polypeptide(L)'
;MFENTAPREQPYTVRLEGNNLSIRDLMEVRFTFLRLLEQRIGAPTRVVKCYRAWASQLESGSDALTDAQITLARAWRDAWDHASEMAGPLLSNPHTTAFQFELFR
;
A
#
# COMPACT_ATOMS: atom_id res chain seq x y z
N MET A 1 2.77 26.05 -12.85
CA MET A 1 1.35 25.71 -12.66
C MET A 1 1.29 24.62 -11.62
N PHE A 2 0.84 24.94 -10.40
CA PHE A 2 0.53 23.91 -9.43
C PHE A 2 -0.85 23.41 -9.80
N GLU A 3 -0.94 22.21 -10.38
CA GLU A 3 -2.23 21.54 -10.49
C GLU A 3 -2.75 21.32 -9.08
N ASN A 4 -3.69 22.18 -8.70
CA ASN A 4 -4.50 22.03 -7.51
C ASN A 4 -5.50 20.91 -7.82
N THR A 5 -5.02 19.67 -7.83
CA THR A 5 -5.88 18.51 -7.76
C THR A 5 -6.51 18.56 -6.37
N ALA A 6 -7.79 18.97 -6.33
CA ALA A 6 -8.67 18.70 -5.19
C ALA A 6 -8.39 17.30 -4.64
N PRO A 7 -8.45 17.07 -3.32
CA PRO A 7 -8.26 15.74 -2.79
C PRO A 7 -9.39 14.88 -3.36
N ARG A 8 -9.14 14.19 -4.48
CA ARG A 8 -9.87 12.99 -4.81
C ARG A 8 -9.72 12.16 -3.56
N GLU A 9 -10.82 11.93 -2.84
CA GLU A 9 -10.82 11.09 -1.65
C GLU A 9 -10.03 9.83 -1.99
N GLN A 10 -8.80 9.78 -1.49
CA GLN A 10 -7.89 8.70 -1.82
C GLN A 10 -8.51 7.49 -1.16
N PRO A 11 -8.92 6.42 -1.87
CA PRO A 11 -9.83 5.41 -1.32
C PRO A 11 -9.19 4.51 -0.26
N TYR A 12 -7.95 4.80 0.11
CA TYR A 12 -7.14 4.05 1.05
C TYR A 12 -6.09 4.95 1.68
N THR A 13 -5.47 4.39 2.71
CA THR A 13 -4.25 4.91 3.29
C THR A 13 -3.30 3.80 3.67
N VAL A 14 -2.06 4.19 4.01
CA VAL A 14 -1.12 3.32 4.69
C VAL A 14 -0.87 3.91 6.07
N ARG A 15 -1.08 3.14 7.12
CA ARG A 15 -0.70 3.47 8.49
C ARG A 15 0.66 2.88 8.81
N LEU A 16 1.30 3.48 9.81
CA LEU A 16 2.46 2.92 10.46
C LEU A 16 2.04 2.41 11.82
N GLU A 17 2.36 1.15 12.11
CA GLU A 17 2.21 0.56 13.42
C GLU A 17 3.58 0.31 14.02
N GLY A 18 3.82 0.84 15.21
CA GLY A 18 5.08 0.73 15.91
C GLY A 18 5.15 1.68 17.09
N ASN A 19 6.16 1.49 17.94
CA ASN A 19 6.44 2.41 19.05
C ASN A 19 7.33 3.56 18.57
N ASN A 20 7.20 4.75 19.18
CA ASN A 20 8.07 5.91 18.94
C ASN A 20 8.15 6.35 17.46
N LEU A 21 7.01 6.41 16.77
CA LEU A 21 6.94 6.97 15.41
C LEU A 21 7.31 8.46 15.42
N SER A 22 8.24 8.84 14.55
CA SER A 22 8.59 10.25 14.37
C SER A 22 7.61 10.97 13.43
N ILE A 23 7.62 12.30 13.48
CA ILE A 23 6.88 13.13 12.52
C ILE A 23 7.31 12.82 11.07
N ARG A 24 8.62 12.58 10.85
CA ARG A 24 9.16 12.20 9.54
C ARG A 24 8.57 10.89 9.05
N ASP A 25 8.42 9.89 9.92
CA ASP A 25 7.83 8.61 9.53
C ASP A 25 6.39 8.80 9.04
N LEU A 26 5.60 9.58 9.78
CA LEU A 26 4.19 9.82 9.51
C LEU A 26 3.93 10.72 8.28
N MET A 27 4.82 11.70 8.04
CA MET A 27 4.64 12.69 6.98
C MET A 27 5.38 12.33 5.69
N GLU A 28 6.61 11.81 5.77
CA GLU A 28 7.47 11.58 4.61
C GLU A 28 7.54 10.11 4.22
N VAL A 29 7.86 9.22 5.18
CA VAL A 29 8.10 7.81 4.87
C VAL A 29 6.81 7.13 4.45
N ARG A 30 5.71 7.38 5.16
CA ARG A 30 4.35 6.94 4.77
C ARG A 30 3.97 7.42 3.37
N PHE A 31 4.21 8.69 3.05
CA PHE A 31 3.88 9.24 1.73
C PHE A 31 4.74 8.62 0.63
N THR A 32 6.03 8.42 0.91
CA THR A 32 6.96 7.74 0.01
C THR A 32 6.51 6.32 -0.28
N PHE A 33 6.09 5.57 0.75
CA PHE A 33 5.54 4.22 0.59
C PHE A 33 4.31 4.20 -0.32
N LEU A 34 3.33 5.08 -0.06
CA LEU A 34 2.12 5.19 -0.88
C LEU A 34 2.45 5.50 -2.35
N ARG A 35 3.39 6.42 -2.57
CA ARG A 35 3.83 6.78 -3.92
C ARG A 35 4.49 5.60 -4.64
N LEU A 36 5.35 4.84 -3.98
CA LEU A 36 6.01 3.67 -4.56
C LEU A 36 4.99 2.58 -4.93
N LEU A 37 4.00 2.35 -4.07
CA LEU A 37 2.90 1.42 -4.31
C LEU A 37 2.10 1.83 -5.56
N GLU A 38 1.70 3.09 -5.65
CA GLU A 38 0.96 3.65 -6.79
C GLU A 38 1.79 3.67 -8.08
N GLN A 39 3.10 3.93 -8.01
CA GLN A 39 3.99 3.87 -9.17
C GLN A 39 4.07 2.46 -9.77
N ARG A 40 4.03 1.42 -8.93
CA ARG A 40 4.13 0.03 -9.37
C ARG A 40 2.80 -0.51 -9.90
N ILE A 41 1.69 -0.16 -9.25
CA ILE A 41 0.35 -0.68 -9.61
C ILE A 41 -0.34 0.21 -10.65
N GLY A 42 -0.23 1.52 -10.49
CA GLY A 42 -0.93 2.54 -11.27
C GLY A 42 -2.03 3.24 -10.47
N ALA A 43 -3.11 3.63 -11.16
CA ALA A 43 -4.17 4.46 -10.60
C ALA A 43 -4.79 3.88 -9.30
N PRO A 44 -5.27 4.73 -8.35
CA PRO A 44 -5.83 4.30 -7.08
C PRO A 44 -6.95 3.25 -7.18
N THR A 45 -7.79 3.31 -8.21
CA THR A 45 -8.84 2.31 -8.46
C THR A 45 -8.27 0.91 -8.72
N ARG A 46 -7.10 0.83 -9.36
CA ARG A 46 -6.39 -0.43 -9.59
C ARG A 46 -5.73 -0.93 -8.31
N VAL A 47 -5.17 -0.04 -7.47
CA VAL A 47 -4.64 -0.39 -6.15
C VAL A 47 -5.71 -1.08 -5.30
N VAL A 48 -6.92 -0.52 -5.23
CA VAL A 48 -8.05 -1.12 -4.50
C VAL A 48 -8.41 -2.51 -5.05
N LYS A 49 -8.45 -2.68 -6.37
CA LYS A 49 -8.73 -4.00 -7.00
C LYS A 49 -7.65 -5.03 -6.66
N CYS A 50 -6.37 -4.64 -6.74
CA CYS A 50 -5.24 -5.49 -6.38
C CYS A 50 -5.30 -5.92 -4.91
N TYR A 51 -5.50 -4.96 -4.00
CA TYR A 51 -5.64 -5.24 -2.57
C TYR A 51 -6.80 -6.19 -2.27
N ARG A 52 -7.99 -5.93 -2.83
CA ARG A 52 -9.17 -6.78 -2.61
C ARG A 52 -8.95 -8.21 -3.13
N ALA A 53 -8.34 -8.35 -4.30
CA ALA A 53 -8.01 -9.68 -4.83
C ALA A 53 -7.02 -10.43 -3.91
N TRP A 54 -6.01 -9.74 -3.38
CA TRP A 54 -5.09 -10.33 -2.41
C TRP A 54 -5.77 -10.69 -1.08
N ALA A 55 -6.62 -9.81 -0.54
CA ALA A 55 -7.36 -10.08 0.68
C ALA A 55 -8.28 -11.30 0.52
N SER A 56 -9.01 -11.39 -0.59
CA SER A 56 -9.81 -12.58 -0.92
C SER A 56 -8.95 -13.84 -1.08
N GLN A 57 -7.74 -13.74 -1.63
CA GLN A 57 -6.80 -14.85 -1.72
C GLN A 57 -6.33 -15.34 -0.34
N LEU A 58 -6.13 -14.43 0.62
CA LEU A 58 -5.79 -14.79 1.99
C LEU A 58 -6.96 -15.45 2.74
N GLU A 59 -8.18 -14.93 2.55
CA GLU A 59 -9.38 -15.43 3.25
C GLU A 59 -9.87 -16.77 2.72
N SER A 60 -9.94 -16.93 1.40
CA SER A 60 -10.58 -18.10 0.75
C SER A 60 -9.60 -19.09 0.14
N GLY A 61 -8.29 -18.79 0.15
CA GLY A 61 -7.29 -19.55 -0.60
C GLY A 61 -7.34 -19.29 -2.11
N SER A 62 -6.31 -19.75 -2.84
CA SER A 62 -6.13 -19.40 -4.27
C SER A 62 -7.13 -20.11 -5.20
N ASP A 63 -7.66 -21.27 -4.80
CA ASP A 63 -8.53 -22.11 -5.63
C ASP A 63 -9.90 -21.47 -5.91
N ALA A 64 -10.28 -20.47 -5.09
CA ALA A 64 -11.51 -19.71 -5.25
C ALA A 64 -11.37 -18.48 -6.18
N LEU A 65 -10.17 -18.18 -6.68
CA LEU A 65 -9.91 -16.99 -7.51
C LEU A 65 -9.79 -17.34 -8.99
N THR A 66 -10.30 -16.44 -9.83
CA THR A 66 -10.02 -16.45 -11.27
C THR A 66 -8.56 -16.08 -11.55
N ASP A 67 -8.02 -16.49 -12.70
CA ASP A 67 -6.66 -16.13 -13.15
C ASP A 67 -6.40 -14.61 -13.14
N ALA A 68 -7.43 -13.82 -13.50
CA ALA A 68 -7.37 -12.37 -13.44
C ALA A 68 -7.20 -11.86 -12.01
N GLN A 69 -7.93 -12.43 -11.04
CA GLN A 69 -7.79 -12.08 -9.62
C GLN A 69 -6.45 -12.54 -9.05
N ILE A 70 -5.95 -13.71 -9.44
CA ILE A 70 -4.61 -14.18 -9.06
C ILE A 70 -3.54 -13.19 -9.55
N THR A 71 -3.68 -12.69 -10.78
CA THR A 71 -2.77 -11.67 -11.34
C THR A 71 -2.82 -10.36 -10.55
N LEU A 72 -4.01 -9.90 -10.17
CA LEU A 72 -4.19 -8.72 -9.34
C LEU A 72 -3.58 -8.89 -7.94
N ALA A 73 -3.76 -10.06 -7.32
CA ALA A 73 -3.20 -10.38 -6.01
C ALA A 73 -1.68 -10.51 -6.02
N ARG A 74 -1.09 -11.02 -7.11
CA ARG A 74 0.37 -11.01 -7.34
C ARG A 74 0.89 -9.59 -7.49
N ALA A 75 0.25 -8.78 -8.34
CA ALA A 75 0.63 -7.38 -8.52
C ALA A 75 0.56 -6.57 -7.20
N TRP A 76 -0.40 -6.87 -6.32
CA TRP A 76 -0.44 -6.31 -4.97
C TRP A 76 0.82 -6.66 -4.16
N ARG A 77 1.13 -7.96 -4.04
CA ARG A 77 2.29 -8.45 -3.27
C ARG A 77 3.60 -7.87 -3.78
N ASP A 78 3.83 -7.96 -5.09
CA ASP A 78 5.08 -7.47 -5.69
C ASP A 78 5.28 -5.96 -5.44
N ALA A 79 4.19 -5.18 -5.49
CA ALA A 79 4.23 -3.75 -5.23
C ALA A 79 4.41 -3.44 -3.74
N TRP A 80 3.75 -4.19 -2.87
CA TRP A 80 3.87 -4.05 -1.41
C TRP A 80 5.27 -4.38 -0.92
N ASP A 81 5.84 -5.49 -1.40
CA ASP A 81 7.19 -5.93 -1.06
C ASP A 81 8.21 -4.90 -1.54
N HIS A 82 8.08 -4.42 -2.78
CA HIS A 82 8.95 -3.37 -3.31
C HIS A 82 8.85 -2.06 -2.52
N ALA A 83 7.63 -1.61 -2.21
CA ALA A 83 7.45 -0.39 -1.41
C ALA A 83 8.04 -0.55 0.00
N SER A 84 7.91 -1.74 0.60
CA SER A 84 8.47 -2.07 1.92
C SER A 84 10.00 -2.10 1.89
N GLU A 85 10.60 -2.72 0.87
CA GLU A 85 12.05 -2.77 0.68
C GLU A 85 12.66 -1.37 0.52
N MET A 86 11.98 -0.49 -0.22
CA MET A 86 12.48 0.84 -0.53
C MET A 86 12.23 1.86 0.59
N ALA A 87 11.06 1.82 1.23
CA ALA A 87 10.67 2.79 2.26
C ALA A 87 11.01 2.32 3.69
N GLY A 88 11.10 1.02 3.94
CA GLY A 88 11.41 0.44 5.25
C GLY A 88 12.71 0.97 5.86
N PRO A 89 13.84 1.01 5.12
CA PRO A 89 15.10 1.57 5.62
C PRO A 89 15.04 3.06 5.97
N LEU A 90 14.02 3.79 5.51
CA LEU A 90 13.85 5.21 5.80
C LEU A 90 13.15 5.47 7.15
N LEU A 91 12.52 4.44 7.72
CA LEU A 91 11.86 4.52 9.02
C LEU A 91 12.87 4.80 10.12
N SER A 92 12.44 5.55 11.13
CA SER A 92 13.27 5.82 12.30
C SER A 92 13.58 4.56 13.12
N ASN A 93 12.66 3.60 13.13
CA ASN A 93 12.82 2.30 13.78
C ASN A 93 12.35 1.14 12.87
N PRO A 94 13.15 0.74 11.85
CA PRO A 94 12.72 -0.21 10.81
C PRO A 94 12.37 -1.62 11.33
N HIS A 95 12.94 -2.04 12.46
CA HIS A 95 12.73 -3.38 13.01
C HIS A 95 11.48 -3.51 13.89
N THR A 96 10.89 -2.39 14.30
CA THR A 96 9.74 -2.36 15.23
C THR A 96 8.54 -1.61 14.65
N THR A 97 8.63 -1.19 13.39
CA THR A 97 7.59 -0.44 12.70
C THR A 97 7.19 -1.16 11.43
N ALA A 98 5.88 -1.36 11.25
CA ALA A 98 5.29 -2.01 10.09
C ALA A 98 4.36 -1.06 9.35
N PHE A 99 4.31 -1.20 8.03
CA PHE A 99 3.28 -0.56 7.20
C PHE A 99 2.00 -1.38 7.23
N GLN A 100 0.85 -0.71 7.24
CA GLN A 100 -0.47 -1.36 7.16
C GLN A 100 -1.37 -0.66 6.16
N PHE A 101 -1.99 -1.41 5.27
CA PHE A 101 -2.94 -0.85 4.31
C PHE A 101 -4.36 -0.85 4.86
N GLU A 102 -5.05 0.27 4.69
CA GLU A 102 -6.45 0.42 5.09
C GLU A 102 -7.27 1.03 3.97
N LEU A 103 -8.44 0.44 3.68
CA LEU A 103 -9.45 1.05 2.82
C LEU A 103 -10.30 2.01 3.65
N PHE A 104 -10.63 3.17 3.10
CA PHE A 104 -11.69 4.00 3.68
C PHE A 104 -13.06 3.37 3.35
N ARG A 105 -13.96 3.38 4.34
CA ARG A 105 -15.32 2.85 4.22
C ARG A 105 -16.24 3.86 3.55
#